data_AF-A0A519XZD2-F1
#
_entry.id   AF-A0A519XZD2-F1
#
_cell.length_a   1.000
_cell.length_b   1.000
_cell.length_c   1.000
_cell.angle_alpha   90.00
_cell.angle_beta   90.00
_cell.angle_gamma   90.00
#
_symmetry.space_group_name_H-M   'P 1'
#
loop_
_entity.id
_entity.type
_entity.pdbx_description
1 polymer ?
#
loop_
_entity_poly.entity_id
_entity_poly.type
_entity_poly.pdbx_seq_one_letter_code
_entity_poly.pdbx_strand_id
1 'polypeptide(L)' 'MNILYFLVGCSVLMALVFLAAFFWASKTGQHDDVYTPGFRILFDDEENKSDENHISNKPQS' A
#
# COMPACT_ATOMS: atom_id res chain seq x y z
N MET A 1 -44.38 -5.99 21.09
CA MET A 1 -43.23 -6.23 21.99
C MET A 1 -42.24 -7.27 21.46
N ASN A 2 -42.67 -8.31 20.74
CA ASN A 2 -41.76 -9.32 20.16
C ASN A 2 -40.81 -8.77 19.06
N ILE A 3 -41.30 -7.82 18.24
CA ILE A 3 -40.53 -7.27 17.13
C ILE A 3 -39.30 -6.47 17.58
N LEU A 4 -39.33 -5.89 18.79
CA LEU A 4 -38.21 -5.13 19.34
C LEU A 4 -37.02 -6.05 19.61
N TYR A 5 -37.26 -7.25 20.15
CA TYR A 5 -36.19 -8.24 20.37
C TYR A 5 -35.58 -8.72 19.06
N PHE A 6 -36.40 -8.90 18.01
CA PHE A 6 -35.90 -9.21 16.68
C PHE A 6 -35.06 -8.08 16.09
N LEU A 7 -35.51 -6.83 16.23
CA LEU A 7 -34.80 -5.65 15.71
C LEU A 7 -33.45 -5.43 16.41
N VAL A 8 -33.41 -5.64 17.73
CA VAL A 8 -32.16 -5.59 18.52
C VAL A 8 -31.20 -6.70 18.09
N GLY A 9 -31.68 -7.92 17.89
CA GLY A 9 -30.84 -9.01 17.37
C GLY A 9 -30.28 -8.71 15.98
N CYS A 10 -31.12 -8.16 15.10
CA CYS A 10 -30.72 -7.78 13.75
C CYS A 10 -29.68 -6.65 13.73
N SER A 11 -29.82 -5.63 14.60
CA SER A 11 -28.86 -4.52 14.67
C SER A 11 -27.50 -4.97 15.21
N VAL A 12 -27.48 -5.86 16.21
CA VAL A 12 -26.24 -6.45 16.73
C VAL A 12 -25.56 -7.32 15.66
N LEU A 13 -26.33 -8.12 14.91
CA LEU A 13 -25.80 -8.89 13.79
C LEU A 13 -25.17 -8.00 12.72
N MET A 14 -25.85 -6.93 12.30
CA MET A 14 -25.30 -5.94 11.37
C MET A 14 -24.00 -5.33 11.90
N ALA A 15 -23.96 -4.94 13.17
CA ALA A 15 -22.75 -4.38 13.78
C ALA A 15 -21.57 -5.37 13.77
N LEU A 16 -21.82 -6.65 14.04
CA LEU A 16 -20.79 -7.70 13.98
C LEU A 16 -20.28 -7.93 12.56
N VAL A 17 -21.16 -7.89 11.55
CA VAL A 17 -20.77 -7.99 10.13
C VAL A 17 -19.86 -6.82 9.75
N PHE A 18 -20.24 -5.59 10.11
CA PHE A 18 -19.41 -4.41 9.86
C PHE A 18 -18.06 -4.49 10.57
N LEU A 19 -18.04 -4.95 11.82
CA LEU A 19 -16.81 -5.12 12.59
C LEU A 19 -15.88 -6.18 11.96
N ALA A 20 -16.44 -7.32 11.52
CA ALA A 20 -15.67 -8.35 10.83
C ALA A 20 -15.09 -7.85 9.49
N ALA A 21 -15.89 -7.11 8.72
CA ALA A 21 -15.43 -6.48 7.48
C ALA A 21 -14.33 -5.44 7.75
N PHE A 22 -14.43 -4.66 8.83
CA PHE A 22 -13.41 -3.71 9.24
C PHE A 22 -12.07 -4.40 9.56
N PHE A 23 -12.09 -5.49 10.33
CA PHE A 23 -10.87 -6.25 10.60
C PHE A 23 -10.28 -6.91 9.35
N TRP A 24 -11.13 -7.40 8.44
CA TRP A 24 -10.65 -7.94 7.16
C TRP A 24 -9.98 -6.85 6.32
N ALA A 25 -10.61 -5.69 6.18
CA ALA A 25 -10.05 -4.54 5.46
C ALA A 25 -8.74 -4.06 6.11
N SER A 26 -8.68 -3.99 7.44
CA SER A 26 -7.48 -3.60 8.17
C SER A 26 -6.33 -4.61 8.01
N LYS A 27 -6.63 -5.89 7.78
CA LYS A 27 -5.63 -6.94 7.54
C LYS A 27 -5.24 -7.06 6.07
N THR A 28 -6.09 -6.61 5.14
CA THR A 28 -5.75 -6.52 3.71
C THR A 28 -4.68 -5.45 3.58
N GLY A 29 -3.42 -5.88 3.56
CA GLY A 29 -2.23 -5.05 3.62
C GLY A 29 -2.07 -4.15 2.41
N GLN A 30 -2.89 -3.11 2.30
CA GLN A 30 -2.65 -1.95 1.43
C GLN A 30 -1.43 -1.12 1.88
N HIS A 31 -0.66 -1.61 2.86
CA HIS A 31 0.58 -1.01 3.33
C HIS A 31 1.82 -1.54 2.60
N ASP A 32 1.66 -2.34 1.54
CA ASP A 32 2.81 -2.87 0.79
C ASP A 32 3.37 -1.87 -0.24
N ASP A 33 2.57 -0.87 -0.64
CA ASP A 33 2.98 0.19 -1.59
C ASP A 33 3.27 1.52 -0.88
N VAL A 34 3.90 1.44 0.30
CA VAL A 34 4.32 2.62 1.09
C VAL A 34 5.65 3.20 0.58
N TYR A 35 6.33 2.50 -0.33
CA TYR A 35 7.52 3.03 -1.00
C TYR A 35 7.12 4.02 -2.10
N THR A 36 7.05 5.28 -1.69
CA THR A 36 6.74 6.40 -2.58
C THR A 36 7.75 6.48 -3.74
N PRO A 37 7.30 6.54 -5.01
CA PRO A 37 8.18 6.62 -6.18
C PRO A 37 9.11 7.84 -6.16
N GLY A 38 8.78 8.87 -5.39
CA GLY A 38 9.62 10.05 -5.18
C GLY A 38 10.92 9.80 -4.42
N PHE A 39 10.99 8.80 -3.52
CA PHE A 39 12.23 8.49 -2.81
C PHE A 39 13.28 7.93 -3.77
N ARG A 40 12.86 7.07 -4.72
CA ARG A 40 13.74 6.53 -5.74
C ARG A 40 14.35 7.63 -6.61
N ILE A 41 13.57 8.62 -7.03
CA ILE A 41 14.04 9.68 -7.93
C ILE A 41 15.04 10.64 -7.28
N LEU A 42 14.93 10.87 -5.96
CA LEU A 42 15.84 11.74 -5.21
C LEU A 42 17.23 11.12 -4.99
N PHE A 43 17.33 9.79 -4.97
CA PHE A 43 18.59 9.06 -4.73
C PHE A 43 19.17 8.36 -5.96
N ASP A 44 18.36 8.01 -6.98
CA ASP A 44 18.84 7.46 -8.26
C ASP A 44 19.64 8.50 -9.09
N ASP A 45 19.39 9.80 -8.88
CA ASP A 45 20.08 10.90 -9.57
C ASP A 45 21.52 11.15 -9.08
N GLU A 46 21.92 10.56 -7.93
CA GLU A 46 23.29 10.64 -7.42
C GLU A 46 24.17 9.46 -7.87
N GLU A 47 23.62 8.24 -8.04
CA GLU A 47 24.44 7.10 -8.49
C GLU A 47 24.87 7.22 -9.97
N ASN A 48 24.02 7.77 -10.86
CA ASN A 48 24.34 7.88 -12.29
C ASN A 48 25.40 8.95 -12.64
N LYS A 49 25.78 9.84 -11.72
CA LYS A 49 26.80 10.88 -12.00
C LYS A 49 28.23 10.39 -11.83
N SER A 50 28.44 9.20 -11.30
CA SER A 50 29.78 8.64 -11.03
C SER A 50 30.37 7.87 -12.21
N ASP A 51 29.53 7.36 -13.12
CA ASP A 51 29.97 6.44 -14.17
C ASP A 51 30.14 7.09 -15.56
N GLU A 52 29.67 8.32 -15.77
CA GLU A 52 29.82 9.02 -17.07
C GLU A 52 31.19 9.70 -17.27
N ASN A 53 32.05 9.75 -16.24
CA ASN A 53 33.37 10.41 -16.34
C ASN A 53 34.57 9.45 -16.41
N HIS A 54 34.36 8.17 -16.74
CA HIS A 54 35.47 7.30 -17.16
C HIS A 54 35.52 7.14 -18.69
N ILE A 55 36.11 8.16 -19.30
CA ILE A 55 36.89 8.13 -20.54
C ILE A 55 37.34 6.71 -20.92
N SER A 56 36.97 6.25 -22.13
CA SER A 56 37.95 5.82 -23.13
C SER A 56 37.26 5.47 -24.45
N ASN A 57 37.33 6.42 -25.37
CA ASN A 57 37.88 6.23 -26.72
C ASN A 57 38.18 4.75 -27.07
N LYS A 58 37.36 4.11 -27.92
CA LYS A 58 37.75 2.88 -28.62
C LYS A 58 37.10 2.84 -30.01
N PRO A 59 37.87 2.63 -31.09
CA PRO A 59 37.33 2.33 -32.41
C PRO A 59 36.98 0.83 -32.50
N GLN A 60 35.82 0.51 -33.08
CA GLN A 60 35.42 -0.80 -33.63
C GLN A 60 34.02 -0.60 -34.24
N SER A 61 33.71 -0.83 -35.51
CA SER A 61 34.30 -1.62 -36.59
C SER A 61 34.40 -0.83 -37.90
#